data_AF-A0A9N8K452-F1
#
_entry.id   AF-A0A9N8K452-F1
#
_cell.length_a   1.000
_cell.length_b   1.000
_cell.length_c   1.000
_cell.angle_alpha   90.00
_cell.angle_beta   90.00
_cell.angle_gamma   90.00
#
_symmetry.space_group_name_H-M   'P 1'
#
loop_
_entity.id
_entity.type
_entity.pdbx_description
1 polymer ?
#
loop_
_entity_poly.entity_id
_entity_poly.type
_entity_poly.pdbx_seq_one_letter_code
_entity_poly.pdbx_strand_id
1 'polypeptide(L)'
;MFRSVCTLKPSTPLSVRRVGAKVYSYGGFHSGCAMAGMLWYLAFTVLLSADLSDPHKRSAFAFALFISVLLLAISWSAFPAFRVSYHNTFEAVHRYAGWFSVGLLWAQLGTSVAISHYLYGESAGLLLIESPLFGM
;
A
#
# COMPACT_ATOMS: atom_id res chain seq x y z
N MET A 1 -12.75 18.67 -6.91
CA MET A 1 -11.47 19.08 -7.56
C MET A 1 -11.53 18.96 -9.08
N PHE A 2 -11.77 17.78 -9.67
CA PHE A 2 -11.85 17.61 -11.13
C PHE A 2 -12.91 18.51 -11.81
N ARG A 3 -14.13 18.57 -11.27
CA ARG A 3 -15.22 19.43 -11.79
C ARG A 3 -14.84 20.91 -11.85
N SER A 4 -14.11 21.43 -10.86
CA SER A 4 -13.68 22.83 -10.79
C SER A 4 -12.64 23.20 -11.86
N VAL A 5 -11.82 22.23 -12.28
CA VAL A 5 -10.86 22.39 -13.38
C VAL A 5 -11.57 22.31 -14.73
N CYS A 6 -12.55 21.40 -14.88
CA CYS A 6 -13.34 21.26 -16.10
C CYS A 6 -14.26 22.47 -16.38
N THR A 7 -14.54 23.31 -15.39
CA THR A 7 -15.29 24.57 -15.55
C THR A 7 -14.42 25.76 -15.97
N LEU A 8 -13.10 25.59 -16.11
CA LEU A 8 -12.21 26.67 -16.56
C LEU A 8 -12.56 27.06 -17.99
N LYS A 9 -13.02 28.31 -18.18
CA LYS A 9 -13.28 28.87 -19.52
C LYS A 9 -11.99 28.88 -20.35
N PRO A 10 -12.03 28.64 -21.67
CA PRO A 10 -10.84 28.68 -22.52
C PRO A 10 -10.04 30.00 -22.45
N SER A 11 -10.71 31.10 -22.07
CA SER A 11 -10.14 32.43 -21.86
C SER A 11 -9.38 32.61 -20.54
N THR A 12 -9.33 31.61 -19.66
CA THR A 12 -8.54 31.72 -18.42
C THR A 12 -7.03 31.74 -18.73
N PRO A 13 -6.23 32.50 -17.94
CA PRO A 13 -4.79 32.59 -18.13
C PRO A 13 -4.11 31.22 -18.17
N LEU A 14 -3.11 31.08 -19.04
CA LEU A 14 -2.38 29.80 -19.23
C LEU A 14 -1.76 29.26 -17.93
N SER A 15 -1.35 30.14 -17.01
CA SER A 15 -0.84 29.77 -15.69
C SER A 15 -1.88 29.00 -14.86
N VAL A 16 -3.13 29.48 -14.85
CA VAL A 16 -4.25 28.85 -14.14
C VAL A 16 -4.62 27.51 -14.77
N ARG A 17 -4.66 27.44 -16.11
CA ARG A 17 -4.93 26.20 -16.84
C ARG A 17 -3.85 25.13 -16.62
N ARG A 18 -2.56 25.53 -16.56
CA ARG A 18 -1.45 24.62 -16.22
C ARG A 18 -1.56 24.07 -14.81
N VAL A 19 -1.94 24.89 -13.82
CA VAL A 19 -2.19 24.42 -12.44
C VAL A 19 -3.39 23.48 -12.40
N GLY A 20 -4.47 23.79 -13.12
CA GLY A 20 -5.63 22.90 -13.25
C GLY A 20 -5.28 21.53 -13.85
N ALA A 21 -4.41 21.51 -14.87
CA ALA A 21 -3.93 20.26 -15.48
C ALA A 21 -3.13 19.37 -14.50
N LYS A 22 -2.55 19.92 -13.43
CA LYS A 22 -1.88 19.13 -12.38
C LYS A 22 -2.83 18.25 -11.56
N VAL A 23 -4.16 18.42 -11.68
CA VAL A 23 -5.11 17.46 -11.08
C VAL A 23 -4.92 16.06 -11.66
N TYR A 24 -4.50 15.92 -12.92
CA TYR A 24 -4.20 14.61 -13.51
C TYR A 24 -2.96 13.95 -12.91
N SER A 25 -1.97 14.72 -12.43
CA SER A 25 -0.78 14.18 -11.76
C SER A 25 -1.06 13.64 -10.34
N TYR A 26 -2.16 14.01 -9.69
CA TYR A 26 -2.52 13.42 -8.39
C TYR A 26 -2.80 11.92 -8.49
N GLY A 27 -3.44 11.49 -9.58
CA GLY A 27 -3.63 10.06 -9.87
C GLY A 27 -2.30 9.34 -10.04
N GLY A 28 -1.36 9.97 -10.76
CA GLY A 28 0.01 9.44 -10.97
C GLY A 28 0.84 9.36 -9.69
N PHE A 29 0.70 10.33 -8.78
CA PHE A 29 1.38 10.32 -7.48
C PHE A 29 0.87 9.20 -6.58
N HIS A 30 -0.46 9.07 -6.47
CA HIS A 30 -1.07 7.99 -5.69
C HIS A 30 -0.69 6.62 -6.24
N SER A 31 -0.80 6.42 -7.56
CA SER A 31 -0.43 5.14 -8.18
C SER A 31 1.07 4.84 -8.09
N GLY A 32 1.92 5.87 -8.19
CA GLY A 32 3.37 5.74 -8.01
C GLY A 32 3.75 5.32 -6.59
N CYS A 33 3.16 5.98 -5.58
CA CYS A 33 3.35 5.62 -4.18
C CYS A 33 2.82 4.21 -3.87
N ALA A 34 1.63 3.86 -4.38
CA ALA A 34 1.05 2.53 -4.21
C ALA A 34 1.93 1.44 -4.83
N MET A 35 2.48 1.67 -6.03
CA MET A 35 3.39 0.73 -6.69
C MET A 35 4.70 0.58 -5.91
N ALA A 36 5.31 1.68 -5.48
CA ALA A 36 6.54 1.65 -4.69
C ALA A 36 6.32 0.91 -3.35
N GLY A 37 5.22 1.19 -2.65
CA GLY A 37 4.86 0.50 -1.42
C GLY A 37 4.58 -0.99 -1.62
N MET A 38 3.91 -1.37 -2.71
CA MET A 38 3.71 -2.77 -3.08
C MET A 38 5.04 -3.48 -3.33
N LEU A 39 5.93 -2.89 -4.14
CA LEU A 39 7.23 -3.48 -4.45
C LEU A 39 8.10 -3.62 -3.20
N TRP A 40 8.11 -2.61 -2.33
CA TRP A 40 8.77 -2.67 -1.02
C TRP A 40 8.25 -3.85 -0.20
N TYR A 41 6.94 -3.99 -0.12
CA TYR A 41 6.31 -5.03 0.68
C TYR A 41 6.56 -6.46 0.11
N LEU A 42 6.63 -6.59 -1.22
CA LEU A 42 7.04 -7.83 -1.87
C LEU A 42 8.49 -8.19 -1.55
N ALA A 43 9.41 -7.21 -1.60
CA ALA A 43 10.81 -7.42 -1.22
C ALA A 43 10.93 -7.84 0.25
N PHE A 44 10.22 -7.16 1.15
CA PHE A 44 10.11 -7.55 2.57
C PHE A 44 9.62 -8.99 2.75
N THR A 45 8.60 -9.40 1.99
CA THR A 45 8.06 -10.77 2.02
C THR A 45 9.11 -11.80 1.57
N VAL A 46 9.87 -11.49 0.51
CA VAL A 46 10.97 -12.35 0.03
C VAL A 46 12.07 -12.47 1.09
N LEU A 47 12.45 -11.37 1.75
CA LEU A 47 13.45 -11.40 2.81
C LEU A 47 13.01 -12.28 3.99
N LEU A 48 11.73 -12.20 4.40
CA LEU A 48 11.18 -13.08 5.42
C LEU A 48 11.18 -14.56 5.02
N SER A 49 11.04 -14.87 3.72
CA SER A 49 11.02 -16.25 3.23
C SER A 49 12.37 -16.96 3.29
N ALA A 50 13.47 -16.20 3.43
CA ALA A 50 14.82 -16.74 3.41
C ALA A 50 15.16 -17.60 4.63
N ASP A 51 14.50 -17.34 5.77
CA ASP A 51 14.72 -18.09 7.01
C ASP A 51 13.40 -18.25 7.80
N LEU A 52 12.81 -19.44 7.70
CA LEU A 52 11.55 -19.82 8.36
C LEU A 52 11.75 -20.84 9.49
N SER A 53 12.98 -21.03 9.99
CA SER A 53 13.24 -21.96 11.10
C SER A 53 12.58 -21.47 12.39
N ASP A 54 12.54 -20.16 12.60
CA ASP A 54 11.86 -19.51 13.73
C ASP A 54 10.33 -19.47 13.50
N PRO A 55 9.52 -20.08 14.40
CA PRO A 55 8.05 -20.01 14.34
C PRO A 55 7.49 -18.58 14.26
N HIS A 56 8.16 -17.60 14.87
CA HIS A 56 7.74 -16.20 14.85
C HIS A 56 7.93 -15.57 13.48
N LYS A 57 9.09 -15.80 12.84
CA LYS A 57 9.34 -15.40 11.45
C LYS A 57 8.36 -16.08 10.49
N ARG A 58 8.01 -17.33 10.74
CA ARG A 58 7.02 -18.07 9.94
C ARG A 58 5.62 -17.46 10.04
N SER A 59 5.20 -17.04 11.23
CA SER A 59 3.94 -16.31 11.42
C SER A 59 3.95 -14.96 10.68
N ALA A 60 5.03 -14.18 10.84
CA ALA A 60 5.20 -12.91 10.14
C ALA A 60 5.19 -13.08 8.61
N PHE A 61 5.84 -14.14 8.10
CA PHE A 61 5.84 -14.48 6.68
C PHE A 61 4.44 -14.84 6.17
N ALA A 62 3.62 -15.54 6.96
CA ALA A 62 2.24 -15.85 6.56
C ALA A 62 1.39 -14.59 6.36
N PHE A 63 1.50 -13.61 7.27
CA PHE A 63 0.87 -12.29 7.09
C PHE A 63 1.41 -11.58 5.84
N ALA A 64 2.74 -11.52 5.70
CA ALA A 64 3.40 -10.83 4.60
C ALA A 64 3.03 -11.42 3.23
N LEU A 65 2.98 -12.74 3.13
CA LEU A 65 2.56 -13.43 1.92
C LEU A 65 1.10 -13.13 1.57
N PHE A 66 0.21 -13.16 2.57
CA PHE A 66 -1.21 -12.92 2.34
C PHE A 66 -1.49 -11.47 1.91
N ILE A 67 -0.87 -10.50 2.58
CA ILE A 67 -0.96 -9.08 2.19
C ILE A 67 -0.38 -8.87 0.79
N SER A 68 0.77 -9.49 0.47
CA SER A 68 1.36 -9.42 -0.88
C SER A 68 0.42 -9.89 -1.97
N VAL A 69 -0.29 -11.01 -1.76
CA VAL A 69 -1.30 -11.50 -2.70
C VAL A 69 -2.45 -10.51 -2.89
N LEU A 70 -2.93 -9.89 -1.80
CA LEU A 70 -3.98 -8.88 -1.87
C LEU A 70 -3.52 -7.63 -2.64
N LEU A 71 -2.30 -7.15 -2.39
CA LEU A 71 -1.74 -6.00 -3.10
C LEU A 71 -1.58 -6.28 -4.60
N LEU A 72 -1.14 -7.49 -4.96
CA LEU A 72 -1.07 -7.92 -6.37
C LEU A 72 -2.47 -7.99 -7.00
N ALA A 73 -3.47 -8.50 -6.29
CA ALA A 73 -4.85 -8.56 -6.78
C ALA A 73 -5.44 -7.15 -7.00
N ILE A 74 -5.19 -6.22 -6.07
CA ILE A 74 -5.59 -4.81 -6.20
C ILE A 74 -4.91 -4.18 -7.43
N SER A 75 -3.59 -4.33 -7.56
CA SER A 75 -2.82 -3.81 -8.69
C SER A 75 -3.28 -4.40 -10.03
N TRP A 76 -3.56 -5.70 -10.08
CA TRP A 76 -4.12 -6.36 -11.26
C TRP A 76 -5.48 -5.78 -11.64
N SER A 77 -6.38 -5.62 -10.66
CA SER A 77 -7.71 -5.03 -10.90
C SER A 77 -7.63 -3.56 -11.37
N ALA A 78 -6.54 -2.86 -11.07
CA ALA A 78 -6.31 -1.48 -11.48
C ALA A 78 -5.81 -1.33 -12.92
N PHE A 79 -5.46 -2.43 -13.62
CA PHE A 79 -5.03 -2.36 -15.02
C PHE A 79 -6.11 -1.73 -15.90
N PRO A 80 -5.77 -0.83 -16.83
CA PRO A 80 -6.76 -0.05 -17.58
C PRO A 80 -7.81 -0.90 -18.29
N ALA A 81 -7.41 -2.02 -18.90
CA ALA A 81 -8.32 -2.94 -19.58
C ALA A 81 -9.36 -3.53 -18.62
N PHE A 82 -8.93 -4.05 -17.48
CA PHE A 82 -9.84 -4.62 -16.48
C PHE A 82 -10.70 -3.54 -15.82
N ARG A 83 -10.08 -2.41 -15.42
CA ARG A 83 -10.75 -1.32 -14.71
C ARG A 83 -11.88 -0.68 -15.53
N VAL A 84 -11.69 -0.54 -16.84
CA VAL A 84 -12.72 0.05 -17.72
C VAL A 84 -13.86 -0.94 -17.97
N SER A 85 -13.54 -2.22 -18.19
CA SER A 85 -14.55 -3.26 -18.44
C SER A 85 -15.33 -3.68 -17.20
N TYR A 86 -14.71 -3.66 -16.02
CA TYR A 86 -15.27 -4.16 -14.76
C TYR A 86 -15.13 -3.14 -13.63
N HIS A 87 -15.52 -1.89 -13.90
CA HIS A 87 -15.31 -0.77 -12.97
C HIS A 87 -15.86 -1.02 -11.56
N ASN A 88 -17.07 -1.57 -11.43
CA ASN A 88 -17.68 -1.87 -10.13
C ASN A 88 -16.89 -2.94 -9.37
N THR A 89 -16.40 -3.95 -10.08
CA THR A 89 -15.57 -5.02 -9.49
C THR A 89 -14.22 -4.46 -9.05
N PHE A 90 -13.57 -3.64 -9.88
CA PHE A 90 -12.37 -2.91 -9.49
C PHE A 90 -12.59 -2.09 -8.22
N GLU A 91 -13.68 -1.33 -8.16
CA GLU A 91 -13.97 -0.48 -7.01
C GLU A 91 -14.21 -1.31 -5.73
N ALA A 92 -14.92 -2.43 -5.84
CA ALA A 92 -15.11 -3.36 -4.74
C ALA A 92 -13.79 -3.99 -4.27
N VAL A 93 -12.99 -4.54 -5.19
CA VAL A 93 -11.68 -5.15 -4.87
C VAL A 93 -10.77 -4.12 -4.22
N HIS A 94 -10.61 -2.94 -4.83
CA HIS A 94 -9.73 -1.89 -4.32
C HIS A 94 -10.14 -1.42 -2.92
N ARG A 95 -11.44 -1.24 -2.66
CA ARG A 95 -11.94 -0.84 -1.35
C ARG A 95 -11.80 -1.95 -0.31
N TYR A 96 -12.38 -3.12 -0.56
CA TYR A 96 -12.45 -4.18 0.44
C TYR A 96 -11.07 -4.82 0.68
N ALA A 97 -10.36 -5.21 -0.38
CA ALA A 97 -9.03 -5.78 -0.23
C ALA A 97 -8.03 -4.72 0.28
N GLY A 98 -8.20 -3.45 -0.09
CA GLY A 98 -7.38 -2.34 0.41
C GLY A 98 -7.50 -2.16 1.91
N TRP A 99 -8.72 -1.99 2.43
CA TRP A 99 -8.95 -1.85 3.87
C TRP A 99 -8.57 -3.12 4.65
N PHE A 100 -8.82 -4.30 4.07
CA PHE A 100 -8.43 -5.54 4.70
C PHE A 100 -6.90 -5.70 4.78
N SER A 101 -6.17 -5.32 3.73
CA SER A 101 -4.70 -5.26 3.76
C SER A 101 -4.18 -4.33 4.86
N VAL A 102 -4.81 -3.16 5.06
CA VAL A 102 -4.45 -2.24 6.16
C VAL A 102 -4.67 -2.90 7.53
N GLY A 103 -5.80 -3.58 7.73
CA GLY A 103 -6.06 -4.31 8.97
C GLY A 103 -5.02 -5.41 9.24
N LEU A 104 -4.65 -6.16 8.21
CA LEU A 104 -3.63 -7.19 8.30
C LEU A 104 -2.24 -6.61 8.58
N LEU A 105 -1.88 -5.45 7.99
CA LEU A 105 -0.62 -4.76 8.27
C LEU A 105 -0.53 -4.37 9.75
N TRP A 106 -1.60 -3.83 10.32
CA TRP A 106 -1.65 -3.51 11.76
C TRP A 106 -1.56 -4.77 12.63
N ALA A 107 -2.23 -5.86 12.24
CA ALA A 107 -2.13 -7.14 12.94
C ALA A 107 -0.71 -7.72 12.89
N GLN A 108 -0.06 -7.68 11.73
CA GLN A 108 1.33 -8.12 11.57
C GLN A 108 2.28 -7.27 12.44
N LEU A 109 2.12 -5.95 12.42
CA LEU A 109 2.93 -5.04 13.24
C LEU A 109 2.72 -5.31 14.72
N GLY A 110 1.46 -5.37 15.18
CA GLY A 110 1.13 -5.63 16.58
C GLY A 110 1.65 -6.97 17.07
N THR A 111 1.56 -8.01 16.24
CA THR A 111 2.11 -9.34 16.55
C THR A 111 3.63 -9.30 16.66
N SER A 112 4.29 -8.59 15.73
CA SER A 112 5.76 -8.44 15.74
C SER A 112 6.23 -7.70 16.99
N VAL A 113 5.57 -6.59 17.35
CA VAL A 113 5.88 -5.81 18.55
C VAL A 113 5.64 -6.64 19.82
N ALA A 114 4.52 -7.36 19.90
CA ALA A 114 4.20 -8.20 21.05
C ALA A 114 5.23 -9.32 21.25
N ILE A 115 5.66 -9.97 20.16
CA ILE A 115 6.69 -11.01 20.20
C ILE A 115 8.03 -10.43 20.64
N SER A 116 8.46 -9.30 20.05
CA SER A 116 9.74 -8.69 20.40
C SER A 116 9.80 -8.20 21.85
N HIS A 117 8.70 -7.62 22.36
CA HIS A 117 8.60 -7.26 23.78
C HIS A 117 8.69 -8.50 24.67
N TYR A 118 8.03 -9.60 24.30
CA TYR A 118 8.04 -10.85 25.08
C TYR A 118 9.42 -11.52 25.10
N LEU A 119 10.13 -11.55 23.96
CA LEU A 119 11.41 -12.26 23.82
C LEU A 119 12.62 -11.44 24.25
N TYR A 120 12.61 -10.12 24.00
CA TYR A 120 13.79 -9.26 24.14
C TYR A 120 13.60 -8.12 25.16
N GLY A 121 12.40 -7.92 25.72
CA GLY A 121 12.11 -6.83 26.64
C GLY A 121 12.19 -5.43 26.00
N GLU A 122 12.20 -5.38 24.67
CA GLU A 122 12.31 -4.19 23.86
C GLU A 122 11.08 -3.27 24.04
N SER A 123 11.33 -1.96 24.14
CA SER A 123 10.24 -0.98 24.22
C SER A 123 9.55 -0.85 22.86
N ALA A 124 8.21 -0.79 22.86
CA ALA A 124 7.40 -0.70 21.64
C ALA A 124 7.80 0.48 20.73
N GLY A 125 8.29 1.58 21.31
CA GLY A 125 8.75 2.75 20.55
C GLY A 125 10.05 2.51 19.76
N LEU A 126 10.98 1.71 20.30
CA LEU A 126 12.24 1.40 19.63
C LEU A 126 12.01 0.44 18.45
N LEU A 127 11.14 -0.55 18.66
CA LEU A 127 10.75 -1.52 17.62
C LEU A 127 10.04 -0.88 16.43
N LEU A 128 9.26 0.17 16.62
CA LEU A 128 8.61 0.87 15.52
C LEU A 128 9.62 1.61 14.62
N ILE A 129 10.72 2.08 15.21
CA ILE A 129 11.79 2.79 14.48
C ILE A 129 12.72 1.79 13.77
N GLU A 130 13.04 0.66 14.41
CA GLU A 130 13.94 -0.37 13.82
C GLU A 130 13.22 -1.40 12.96
N SER A 131 11.89 -1.47 12.98
CA SER A 131 11.19 -2.49 12.19
C SER A 131 11.38 -2.23 10.69
N PRO A 132 11.77 -3.24 9.88
CA PRO A 132 11.91 -3.12 8.44
C PRO A 132 10.59 -2.78 7.69
N LEU A 133 9.47 -2.74 8.41
CA LEU A 133 8.19 -2.25 7.93
C LEU A 133 8.11 -0.72 7.87
N PHE A 134 8.88 0.00 8.69
CA PHE A 134 8.79 1.47 8.85
C PHE A 134 10.15 2.20 8.84
N GLY A 135 11.24 1.54 9.23
CA GLY A 135 12.61 2.03 9.16
C GLY A 135 13.47 1.12 8.28
N MET A 136 14.54 1.69 7.72
CA MET A 136 15.66 0.89 7.20
C MET A 136 16.31 0.09 8.33
#